data_AF-A0A3E4KCZ0-F1
#
_entry.id   AF-A0A3E4KCZ0-F1
#
_cell.length_a   1.000
_cell.length_b   1.000
_cell.length_c   1.000
_cell.angle_alpha   90.00
_cell.angle_beta   90.00
_cell.angle_gamma   90.00
#
_symmetry.space_group_name_H-M   'P 1'
#
loop_
_entity.id
_entity.type
_entity.pdbx_description
1 polymer ?
#
loop_
_entity_poly.entity_id
_entity_poly.type
_entity_poly.pdbx_seq_one_letter_code
_entity_poly.pdbx_strand_id
1 'polypeptide(L)' 'MNAFEEYLHSEDLEKRERAQLWRTSIGLQDVDNLRVSNFLIETARKHIEGDISMDEVSRLIDEHYKKK' A
#
# COMPACT_ATOMS: atom_id res chain seq x y z
N MET A 1 -0.92 6.88 12.77
CA MET A 1 -0.12 5.83 12.12
C MET A 1 0.47 6.45 10.86
N ASN A 2 1.76 6.79 10.85
CA ASN A 2 2.37 7.42 9.67
C ASN A 2 2.89 6.33 8.73
N ALA A 3 1.97 5.65 8.04
CA ALA A 3 2.35 4.68 7.03
C ALA A 3 3.08 5.38 5.87
N PHE A 4 4.21 4.81 5.45
CA PHE A 4 4.99 5.21 4.27
C PHE A 4 5.67 6.58 4.35
N GLU A 5 5.89 7.11 5.56
CA GLU A 5 6.54 8.41 5.76
C GLU A 5 7.96 8.45 5.18
N GLU A 6 8.66 7.31 5.22
CA GLU A 6 9.99 7.14 4.62
C GLU A 6 10.01 7.36 3.10
N TYR A 7 8.90 7.07 2.41
CA TYR A 7 8.81 7.19 0.96
C TYR A 7 8.39 8.58 0.50
N LEU A 8 7.76 9.37 1.38
CA LEU A 8 7.35 10.74 1.07
C LEU A 8 8.55 11.68 0.86
N HIS A 9 9.69 11.32 1.46
CA HIS A 9 10.96 12.05 1.32
C HIS A 9 11.92 11.42 0.31
N SER A 10 11.52 10.35 -0.38
CA SER A 10 12.33 9.69 -1.41
C SER A 10 12.69 10.65 -2.55
N GLU A 11 13.91 10.59 -3.06
CA GLU A 11 14.34 11.34 -4.27
C GLU A 11 13.64 10.81 -5.53
N ASP A 12 13.18 9.56 -5.50
CA ASP A 12 12.41 8.92 -6.55
C ASP A 12 10.95 9.43 -6.54
N LEU A 13 10.58 10.14 -7.60
CA LEU A 13 9.26 10.72 -7.80
C LEU A 13 8.17 9.63 -7.80
N GLU A 14 8.43 8.50 -8.44
CA GLU A 14 7.45 7.43 -8.60
C GLU A 14 7.16 6.75 -7.26
N LYS A 15 8.20 6.51 -6.44
CA LYS A 15 8.01 6.00 -5.07
C LYS A 15 7.19 6.97 -4.22
N ARG A 16 7.47 8.28 -4.34
CA ARG A 16 6.75 9.32 -3.60
C ARG A 16 5.27 9.36 -4.00
N GLU A 17 4.98 9.34 -5.30
CA GLU A 17 3.62 9.31 -5.82
C GLU A 17 2.86 8.06 -5.36
N ARG A 18 3.45 6.88 -5.50
CA ARG A 18 2.86 5.61 -5.04
C ARG A 18 2.58 5.64 -3.53
N ALA A 19 3.51 6.17 -2.73
CA ALA A 19 3.34 6.28 -1.29
C ALA A 19 2.21 7.23 -0.89
N GLN A 20 2.07 8.37 -1.58
CA GLN A 20 0.97 9.30 -1.36
C GLN A 20 -0.39 8.66 -1.68
N LEU A 21 -0.49 7.92 -2.78
CA LEU A 21 -1.69 7.18 -3.16
C LEU A 21 -2.07 6.13 -2.11
N TRP A 22 -1.11 5.31 -1.69
CA TRP A 22 -1.34 4.28 -0.66
C TRP A 22 -1.72 4.86 0.70
N ARG A 23 -1.05 5.94 1.12
CA ARG A 23 -1.38 6.65 2.37
C ARG A 23 -2.81 7.20 2.34
N THR A 24 -3.23 7.78 1.23
CA THR A 24 -4.58 8.33 1.06
C THR A 24 -5.62 7.21 1.13
N SER A 25 -5.43 6.12 0.38
CA SER A 25 -6.36 4.98 0.36
C SER A 25 -6.47 4.28 1.71
N ILE A 26 -5.35 4.06 2.41
CA ILE A 26 -5.34 3.48 3.76
C ILE A 26 -5.99 4.44 4.77
N GLY A 27 -5.73 5.74 4.66
CA GLY A 27 -6.37 6.75 5.50
C GLY A 27 -7.89 6.77 5.34
N LEU A 28 -8.41 6.60 4.10
CA LEU A 28 -9.84 6.47 3.86
C LEU A 28 -10.42 5.21 4.54
N GLN A 29 -9.71 4.08 4.51
CA GLN A 29 -10.15 2.87 5.21
C GLN A 29 -10.22 3.04 6.72
N ASP A 30 -9.28 3.80 7.31
CA ASP A 30 -9.26 4.10 8.75
C ASP A 30 -10.47 4.96 9.16
N VAL A 31 -10.90 5.90 8.31
CA VAL A 31 -12.13 6.70 8.50
C VAL A 31 -13.37 5.81 8.56
N ASP A 32 -13.41 4.75 7.76
CA ASP A 32 -14.47 3.73 7.78
C ASP A 32 -14.32 2.71 8.92
N ASN A 33 -13.38 2.94 9.85
CA ASN A 33 -13.07 2.08 10.98
C ASN A 33 -12.65 0.65 10.55
N LEU A 34 -12.11 0.50 9.33
CA LEU A 34 -11.58 -0.74 8.80
C LEU A 34 -10.12 -0.92 9.22
N ARG A 35 -9.83 -2.06 9.85
CA ARG A 35 -8.47 -2.39 10.24
C ARG A 35 -7.67 -2.88 9.03
N VAL A 36 -6.72 -2.07 8.59
CA VAL A 36 -5.75 -2.47 7.57
C VAL A 36 -4.89 -3.62 8.06
N SER A 37 -4.76 -4.67 7.25
CA SER A 37 -3.94 -5.83 7.58
C SER A 37 -2.46 -5.56 7.35
N ASN A 38 -1.59 -6.19 8.15
CA ASN A 38 -0.14 -6.10 7.92
C ASN A 38 0.24 -6.56 6.51
N PHE A 39 -0.47 -7.57 5.98
CA PHE A 39 -0.30 -8.04 4.61
C PHE A 39 -0.53 -6.95 3.56
N LEU A 40 -1.57 -6.11 3.73
CA LEU A 40 -1.82 -4.99 2.82
C LEU A 40 -0.71 -3.93 2.91
N ILE A 41 -0.20 -3.65 4.11
CA ILE A 41 0.91 -2.72 4.32
C ILE A 41 2.19 -3.22 3.64
N GLU A 42 2.54 -4.50 3.80
CA GLU A 42 3.72 -5.09 3.15
C GLU A 42 3.58 -5.14 1.62
N THR A 43 2.40 -5.46 1.12
CA THR A 43 2.12 -5.47 -0.33
C THR A 43 2.23 -4.06 -0.92
N ALA A 44 1.71 -3.05 -0.21
CA ALA A 44 1.88 -1.64 -0.60
C ALA A 44 3.36 -1.22 -0.64
N ARG A 45 4.19 -1.65 0.33
CA ARG A 45 5.64 -1.38 0.33
C ARG A 45 6.32 -1.94 -0.91
N LYS A 46 6.08 -3.21 -1.26
CA LYS A 46 6.65 -3.82 -2.47
C LYS A 46 6.25 -3.07 -3.75
N HIS A 47 5.00 -2.62 -3.83
CA HIS A 47 4.56 -1.81 -4.95
C HIS A 47 5.25 -0.44 -4.98
N ILE A 48 5.40 0.21 -3.83
CA ILE A 48 6.10 1.50 -3.73
C ILE A 48 7.56 1.33 -4.15
N GLU A 49 8.25 0.26 -3.74
CA GLU A 49 9.63 -0.03 -4.13
C GLU A 49 9.77 -0.35 -5.63
N GLY A 50 8.68 -0.74 -6.29
CA GLY A 50 8.69 -1.19 -7.68
C GLY A 50 9.01 -2.66 -7.86
N ASP A 51 8.99 -3.45 -6.78
CA ASP A 51 9.21 -4.89 -6.81
C ASP A 51 8.06 -5.64 -7.50
N ILE A 52 6.85 -5.08 -7.43
CA ILE A 52 5.63 -5.65 -8.01
C ILE A 52 4.80 -4.57 -8.69
N SER A 53 4.07 -4.97 -9.73
CA SER A 53 3.10 -4.15 -10.44
C SER A 53 1.76 -4.04 -9.69
N MET A 54 0.93 -3.07 -10.06
CA MET A 54 -0.41 -2.91 -9.49
C MET A 54 -1.32 -4.13 -9.81
N ASP A 55 -1.11 -4.79 -10.95
CA ASP A 55 -1.83 -6.01 -11.31
C ASP A 55 -1.47 -7.17 -10.36
N GLU A 56 -0.20 -7.30 -10.00
CA GLU A 56 0.26 -8.29 -9.03
C GLU A 56 -0.25 -7.98 -7.62
N VAL A 57 -0.26 -6.71 -7.21
CA VAL A 57 -0.91 -6.29 -5.96
C VAL A 57 -2.36 -6.76 -5.91
N SER A 58 -3.12 -6.49 -6.97
CA SER A 58 -4.54 -6.87 -7.06
C SER A 58 -4.71 -8.37 -6.91
N ARG A 59 -3.91 -9.17 -7.64
CA ARG A 59 -3.92 -10.63 -7.53
C ARG A 59 -3.57 -11.13 -6.13
N LEU A 60 -2.54 -10.57 -5.49
CA LEU A 60 -2.10 -10.94 -4.14
C LEU A 60 -3.19 -10.66 -3.09
N ILE A 61 -3.84 -9.51 -3.17
CA ILE A 61 -4.96 -9.14 -2.29
C ILE A 61 -6.13 -10.10 -2.51
N ASP A 62 -6.52 -10.34 -3.76
CA ASP A 62 -7.59 -11.24 -4.13
C ASP A 62 -7.36 -12.65 -3.59
N GLU A 63 -6.16 -13.22 -3.80
CA GLU A 63 -5.83 -14.55 -3.32
C GLU A 63 -5.80 -14.63 -1.78
N HIS A 64 -5.28 -13.59 -1.12
CA HIS A 64 -5.19 -13.55 0.34
C HIS A 64 -6.57 -13.55 1.00
N TYR A 65 -7.52 -12.75 0.48
CA TYR A 65 -8.87 -12.66 1.02
C TYR A 65 -9.81 -13.76 0.53
N LYS A 66 -9.58 -14.37 -0.65
CA LYS A 66 -10.34 -15.56 -1.09
C LYS A 66 -10.01 -16.82 -0.28
N LYS A 67 -8.80 -16.91 0.28
CA LYS A 67 -8.35 -18.04 1.10
C LYS A 67 -8.79 -17.96 2.56
N LYS A 68 -9.44 -16.86 2.97
CA LYS A 68 -9.81 -16.58 4.36
C LYS A 68 -11.33 -16.68 4.55
#